data_AF-A0A842VP43-F1
#
_entry.id   AF-A0A842VP43-F1
#
_cell.length_a   1.000
_cell.length_b   1.000
_cell.length_c   1.000
_cell.angle_alpha   90.00
_cell.angle_beta   90.00
_cell.angle_gamma   90.00
#
_symmetry.space_group_name_H-M   'P 1'
#
loop_
_entity.id
_entity.type
_entity.pdbx_description
1 polymer ?
#
loop_
_entity_poly.entity_id
_entity_poly.type
_entity_poly.pdbx_seq_one_letter_code
_entity_poly.pdbx_strand_id
1 'polypeptide(L)' 'MEGSNRVMRGGSWNNNAENCRSANRNRNNPERRNNDIGFRLVFVPQLTGKLDDDL' A
#
# COMPACT_ATOMS: atom_id res chain seq x y z
N MET A 1 1.27 21.16 -9.82
CA MET A 1 1.29 19.78 -10.36
C MET A 1 1.26 18.85 -9.17
N GLU A 2 0.12 18.21 -8.91
CA GLU A 2 -0.07 17.44 -7.68
C GLU A 2 0.09 15.95 -7.94
N GLY A 3 1.01 15.31 -7.20
CA GLY A 3 1.16 13.86 -7.13
C GLY A 3 0.02 13.23 -6.31
N SER A 4 -1.21 13.34 -6.80
CA SER A 4 -2.43 12.93 -6.08
C SER A 4 -2.72 11.43 -6.15
N ASN A 5 -2.31 10.73 -7.21
CA ASN A 5 -2.64 9.32 -7.37
C ASN A 5 -1.92 8.42 -6.33
N ARG A 6 -2.70 7.64 -5.57
CA ARG A 6 -2.21 6.60 -4.66
C ARG A 6 -2.39 5.23 -5.32
N VAL A 7 -1.37 4.38 -5.23
CA VAL A 7 -1.44 3.02 -5.81
C VAL A 7 -2.17 2.09 -4.86
N MET A 8 -3.16 1.39 -5.38
CA MET A 8 -3.82 0.27 -4.69
C MET A 8 -3.25 -1.05 -5.20
N ARG A 9 -3.15 -2.05 -4.31
CA ARG A 9 -2.58 -3.38 -4.59
C ARG A 9 -3.52 -4.48 -4.09
N GLY A 10 -3.40 -5.67 -4.68
CA GLY A 10 -4.05 -6.90 -4.19
C GLY A 10 -5.42 -7.20 -4.80
N GLY A 11 -6.07 -6.23 -5.45
CA GLY A 11 -7.40 -6.40 -6.03
C GLY A 11 -8.53 -6.40 -4.97
N SER A 12 -9.77 -6.46 -5.45
CA SER A 12 -11.00 -6.54 -4.66
C SER A 12 -11.89 -7.70 -5.15
N TRP A 13 -12.97 -7.99 -4.43
CA TRP A 13 -13.92 -9.07 -4.77
C TRP A 13 -14.58 -8.89 -6.16
N ASN A 14 -14.61 -7.67 -6.69
CA ASN A 14 -15.21 -7.35 -8.00
C ASN A 14 -14.16 -7.24 -9.13
N ASN A 15 -12.95 -7.72 -8.92
CA ASN A 15 -11.88 -7.58 -9.91
C ASN A 15 -11.64 -8.85 -10.73
N ASN A 16 -11.29 -8.66 -12.01
CA ASN A 16 -10.76 -9.73 -12.85
C ASN A 16 -9.48 -10.32 -12.23
N ALA A 17 -9.23 -11.62 -12.45
CA ALA A 17 -8.08 -12.33 -11.88
C ALA A 17 -6.73 -11.64 -12.15
N GLU A 18 -6.61 -10.96 -13.28
CA GLU A 18 -5.42 -10.19 -13.65
C GLU A 18 -5.08 -9.06 -12.68
N ASN A 19 -6.11 -8.43 -12.10
CA ASN A 19 -5.97 -7.30 -11.19
C ASN A 19 -5.53 -7.74 -9.78
N CYS A 20 -5.70 -9.02 -9.45
CA CYS A 20 -5.29 -9.62 -8.17
C CYS A 20 -3.81 -10.01 -8.14
N ARG A 21 -3.07 -9.88 -9.26
CA ARG A 21 -1.63 -10.13 -9.30
C ARG A 21 -0.86 -9.08 -8.50
N SER A 22 0.20 -9.49 -7.80
CA SER A 22 1.07 -8.59 -7.03
C SER A 22 1.71 -7.47 -7.86
N ALA A 23 1.95 -7.74 -9.15
CA ALA A 23 2.49 -6.77 -10.11
C ALA A 23 1.48 -5.70 -10.54
N ASN A 24 0.18 -5.91 -10.33
CA ASN A 24 -0.83 -4.96 -10.73
C ASN A 24 -0.76 -3.68 -9.87
N ARG A 25 -0.87 -2.52 -10.53
CA ARG A 25 -0.76 -1.18 -9.91
C ARG A 25 -2.00 -0.38 -10.24
N ASN A 26 -3.10 -0.65 -9.53
CA ASN A 26 -4.35 0.04 -9.75
C ASN A 26 -4.21 1.53 -9.43
N ARG A 27 -4.60 2.38 -10.38
CA ARG A 27 -4.65 3.84 -10.27
C ARG A 27 -6.10 4.27 -10.11
N ASN A 28 -6.57 4.42 -8.87
CA ASN A 28 -7.82 5.13 -8.61
C ASN A 28 -7.52 6.56 -8.17
N ASN A 29 -8.46 7.47 -8.46
CA ASN A 29 -8.44 8.80 -7.87
C ASN A 29 -8.50 8.65 -6.34
N PRO A 30 -7.58 9.26 -5.58
CA PRO A 30 -7.50 9.17 -4.11
C PRO A 30 -8.77 9.65 -3.38
N GLU A 31 -9.61 10.47 -4.01
CA GLU A 31 -10.87 10.96 -3.45
C GLU A 31 -12.00 9.92 -3.51
N ARG A 32 -11.84 8.85 -4.31
CA ARG A 32 -12.88 7.82 -4.47
C ARG A 32 -12.95 6.92 -3.24
N ARG A 33 -14.11 6.95 -2.57
CA ARG A 33 -14.44 6.15 -1.37
C ARG A 33 -15.29 4.94 -1.76
N ASN A 34 -14.77 4.05 -2.60
CA ASN A 34 -15.51 2.85 -2.97
C ASN A 34 -15.51 1.83 -1.83
N ASN A 35 -16.58 1.05 -1.73
CA ASN A 35 -16.74 -0.03 -0.74
C ASN A 35 -15.86 -1.26 -1.01
N ASP A 36 -15.14 -1.29 -2.13
CA ASP A 36 -14.22 -2.36 -2.51
C ASP A 36 -12.74 -1.98 -2.30
N ILE A 37 -12.48 -0.84 -1.64
CA ILE A 37 -11.15 -0.34 -1.30
C ILE A 37 -10.93 -0.44 0.22
N GLY A 38 -9.75 -0.89 0.63
CA GLY A 38 -9.33 -0.95 2.04
C GLY A 38 -7.85 -0.63 2.22
N PHE A 39 -7.36 -0.76 3.47
CA PHE A 39 -5.96 -0.57 3.81
C PHE A 39 -5.44 -1.74 4.65
N ARG A 40 -4.13 -2.01 4.54
CA ARG A 40 -3.41 -2.93 5.42
C ARG A 40 -2.43 -2.10 6.24
N LEU A 41 -2.54 -2.18 7.56
CA LEU A 41 -1.60 -1.52 8.46
C LEU A 41 -0.21 -2.17 8.33
N VAL A 42 0.82 -1.33 8.45
CA VAL A 42 2.21 -1.75 8.50
C VAL A 42 2.82 -1.14 9.74
N PHE A 43 3.47 -1.97 10.55
CA PHE A 43 4.28 -1.53 11.67
C PHE A 43 5.75 -1.56 11.25
N VAL A 44 6.45 -0.45 11.46
CA VAL A 44 7.90 -0.38 11.29
C VAL A 44 8.50 -0.49 12.69
N PRO A 45 9.17 -1.59 13.05
CA PRO A 45 9.84 -1.69 14.34
C PRO A 45 10.92 -0.61 14.43
N GLN A 46 10.97 0.08 15.56
CA GLN A 46 12.11 0.94 15.87
C GLN A 46 13.32 0.02 16.08
N LEU A 47 14.37 0.20 15.28
CA LEU A 47 15.66 -0.42 15.55
C LEU A 47 16.25 0.30 16.77
N THR A 48 16.23 -0.35 17.93
CA THR A 48 16.96 0.13 19.11
C THR A 48 18.31 -0.58 19.19
N GLY A 49 19.35 0.11 18.72
CA GLY A 49 20.75 -0.05 19.10
C GLY A 49 21.44 1.24 18.67
N LYS A 50 22.25 1.97 19.45
CA LYS A 50 23.08 1.59 20.60
C LYS A 50 23.67 0.19 20.47
N LEU A 51 24.30 -0.06 19.34
CA LEU A 51 25.36 -1.06 19.21
C LEU A 51 26.61 -0.41 18.58
N ASP A 52 26.88 0.84 18.97
CA ASP A 52 27.97 1.65 18.40
C ASP A 52 28.74 2.40 19.52
N ASP A 53 28.44 2.17 20.80
CA ASP A 53 29.15 2.77 21.95
C ASP A 53 30.09 1.76 22.66
N ASP A 54 30.26 0.54 22.15
CA ASP A 54 31.11 -0.52 22.75
C ASP A 54 31.98 -1.29 21.71
N LEU A 55 32.58 -0.56 20.75
CA LEU A 55 33.84 -0.94 20.08
C LEU A 55 34.71 0.30 19.83
#